data_AF-A0A7D5RAD6-F1
#
_entry.id   AF-A0A7D5RAD6-F1
#
_cell.length_a   1.000
_cell.length_b   1.000
_cell.length_c   1.000
_cell.angle_alpha   90.00
_cell.angle_beta   90.00
_cell.angle_gamma   90.00
#
_symmetry.space_group_name_H-M   'P 1'
#
loop_
_entity.id
_entity.type
_entity.pdbx_description
1 polymer ?
#
loop_
_entity_poly.entity_id
_entity_poly.type
_entity_poly.pdbx_seq_one_letter_code
_entity_poly.pdbx_strand_id
1 'polypeptide(L)'
;MSNVYKSIFEANLDGRLEELLINLLRYDSSANVQEPIRNFLYNYQIMSDNFWSTYKNAKTYEDVLGCYYQFSKNQCVIIETLLENLKLTLDDYNVKEDLQVMLRNGFTF
;
A
#
# COMPACT_ATOMS: atom_id res chain seq x y z
N MET A 1 16.01 -13.12 -4.64
CA MET A 1 14.78 -12.37 -4.34
C MET A 1 14.92 -11.72 -2.98
N SER A 2 14.58 -10.43 -2.87
CA SER A 2 14.56 -9.72 -1.58
C SER A 2 13.55 -10.36 -0.63
N ASN A 3 13.89 -10.46 0.66
CA ASN A 3 12.94 -10.83 1.70
C ASN A 3 11.80 -9.80 1.74
N VAL A 4 10.54 -10.22 1.62
CA VAL A 4 9.38 -9.30 1.57
C VAL A 4 9.30 -8.42 2.83
N TYR A 5 9.69 -8.93 4.00
CA TYR A 5 9.77 -8.16 5.24
C TYR A 5 10.74 -6.98 5.10
N LYS A 6 11.92 -7.22 4.51
CA LYS A 6 12.91 -6.17 4.27
C LYS A 6 12.34 -5.10 3.33
N SER A 7 11.66 -5.52 2.27
CA SER A 7 11.03 -4.60 1.32
C SER A 7 9.89 -3.77 1.93
N ILE A 8 9.17 -4.31 2.92
CA ILE A 8 8.18 -3.54 3.69
C ILE A 8 8.88 -2.43 4.49
N PHE A 9 9.92 -2.76 5.26
CA PHE A 9 10.67 -1.78 6.05
C PHE A 9 11.32 -0.69 5.17
N GLU A 10 11.86 -1.08 4.01
CA GLU A 10 12.49 -0.13 3.07
C GLU A 10 11.48 0.79 2.38
N ALA A 11 10.21 0.39 2.28
CA ALA A 11 9.17 1.21 1.63
C ALA A 11 8.72 2.41 2.47
N ASN A 12 9.09 2.46 3.76
CA ASN A 12 8.80 3.57 4.67
C ASN A 12 7.30 3.97 4.64
N LEU A 13 6.44 2.96 4.81
CA LEU A 13 4.99 3.12 4.80
C LEU A 13 4.51 3.85 6.07
N ASP A 14 3.23 4.24 6.10
CA ASP A 14 2.59 4.56 7.37
C ASP A 14 2.72 3.37 8.34
N GLY A 15 3.01 3.65 9.61
CA GLY A 15 3.30 2.60 10.59
C GLY A 15 2.18 1.57 10.76
N ARG A 16 0.90 1.99 10.60
CA ARG A 16 -0.24 1.05 10.67
C ARG A 16 -0.29 0.13 9.46
N LEU A 17 0.02 0.66 8.28
CA LEU A 17 0.04 -0.12 7.05
C LEU A 17 1.21 -1.10 7.04
N GLU A 18 2.39 -0.67 7.49
CA GLU A 18 3.56 -1.55 7.69
C GLU A 18 3.21 -2.72 8.62
N GLU A 19 2.66 -2.43 9.81
CA GLU A 19 2.28 -3.44 10.79
C GLU A 19 1.26 -4.43 10.22
N LEU A 20 0.26 -3.94 9.48
CA LEU A 20 -0.75 -4.77 8.84
C LEU A 20 -0.14 -5.76 7.83
N LEU A 21 0.75 -5.30 6.95
CA LEU A 21 1.42 -6.17 5.98
C LEU A 21 2.30 -7.23 6.66
N ILE A 22 2.99 -6.84 7.73
CA ILE A 22 3.79 -7.77 8.55
C ILE A 22 2.89 -8.82 9.20
N ASN A 23 1.75 -8.42 9.76
CA ASN A 23 0.82 -9.35 10.42
C ASN A 23 0.17 -10.30 9.41
N LEU A 24 -0.15 -9.85 8.20
CA LEU A 24 -0.61 -10.73 7.12
C LEU A 24 0.41 -11.81 6.79
N LEU A 25 1.68 -11.44 6.63
CA LEU A 25 2.75 -12.39 6.33
C LEU A 25 3.06 -13.36 7.48
N ARG A 26 2.79 -12.95 8.73
CA ARG A 26 2.87 -13.83 9.90
C ARG A 26 1.73 -14.83 9.95
N TYR A 27 0.53 -14.41 9.53
CA TYR A 27 -0.64 -15.28 9.43
C TYR A 27 -0.50 -16.28 8.30
N ASP A 28 -0.12 -15.82 7.11
CA ASP A 28 0.11 -16.63 5.93
C ASP A 28 1.34 -16.15 5.16
N SER A 29 2.39 -16.96 5.20
CA SER A 29 3.66 -16.70 4.51
C SER A 29 3.71 -17.33 3.11
N SER A 30 2.61 -17.82 2.57
CA SER A 30 2.56 -18.43 1.24
C SER A 30 2.82 -17.39 0.13
N ALA A 31 3.20 -17.87 -1.07
CA ALA A 31 3.38 -17.00 -2.23
C ALA A 31 2.11 -16.21 -2.58
N ASN A 32 0.97 -16.82 -2.28
CA ASN A 32 -0.37 -16.30 -2.39
C ASN A 32 -0.56 -14.95 -1.65
N VAL A 33 0.05 -14.75 -0.48
CA VAL A 33 0.05 -13.45 0.23
C VAL A 33 1.29 -12.61 -0.10
N GLN A 34 2.45 -13.25 -0.27
CA GLN A 34 3.69 -12.52 -0.54
C GLN A 34 3.65 -11.75 -1.87
N GLU A 35 3.15 -12.35 -2.95
CA GLU A 35 3.17 -11.75 -4.28
C GLU A 35 2.26 -10.51 -4.39
N PRO A 36 1.00 -10.52 -3.88
CA PRO A 36 0.20 -9.31 -3.77
C PRO A 36 0.90 -8.18 -3.01
N ILE A 37 1.57 -8.50 -1.90
CA ILE A 37 2.33 -7.51 -1.11
C ILE A 37 3.52 -6.97 -1.90
N ARG A 38 4.27 -7.82 -2.60
CA ARG A 38 5.39 -7.38 -3.47
C ARG A 38 4.90 -6.44 -4.57
N ASN A 39 3.80 -6.79 -5.23
CA ASN A 39 3.19 -5.96 -6.26
C ASN A 39 2.74 -4.60 -5.70
N PHE A 40 2.12 -4.59 -4.53
CA PHE A 40 1.77 -3.37 -3.83
C PHE A 40 2.99 -2.49 -3.55
N LEU A 41 4.05 -3.04 -2.97
CA LEU A 41 5.27 -2.29 -2.64
C LEU A 41 5.95 -1.71 -3.88
N TYR A 42 5.97 -2.47 -4.99
CA TYR A 42 6.49 -2.00 -6.27
C TYR A 42 5.70 -0.80 -6.81
N ASN A 43 4.36 -0.89 -6.80
CA ASN A 43 3.50 0.20 -7.24
C ASN A 43 3.59 1.43 -6.32
N TYR A 44 3.72 1.21 -5.00
CA TYR A 44 3.92 2.27 -4.03
C TYR A 44 5.21 3.05 -4.30
N GLN A 45 6.31 2.34 -4.61
CA GLN A 45 7.58 2.97 -4.95
C GLN A 45 7.46 3.85 -6.20
N ILE A 46 6.88 3.33 -7.29
CA ILE A 46 6.66 4.09 -8.53
C ILE A 46 5.83 5.35 -8.27
N MET A 47 4.74 5.22 -7.50
CA MET A 47 3.88 6.33 -7.14
C MET A 47 4.62 7.39 -6.33
N SER A 48 5.44 6.98 -5.34
CA SER A 48 6.25 7.87 -4.52
C SER A 48 7.29 8.62 -5.35
N ASP A 49 8.02 7.92 -6.21
CA ASP A 49 9.02 8.52 -7.09
C ASP A 49 8.40 9.55 -8.04
N ASN A 50 7.23 9.22 -8.62
CA ASN A 50 6.47 10.14 -9.46
C ASN A 50 6.00 11.39 -8.70
N PHE A 51 5.53 11.23 -7.45
CA PHE A 51 5.16 12.36 -6.60
C PHE A 51 6.35 13.28 -6.36
N TRP A 52 7.49 12.77 -5.89
CA TRP A 52 8.65 13.60 -5.58
C TRP A 52 9.24 14.28 -6.81
N SER A 53 9.25 13.58 -7.95
CA SER A 53 9.66 14.15 -9.24
C SER A 53 8.76 15.32 -9.66
N THR A 54 7.44 15.18 -9.51
CA THR A 54 6.49 16.23 -9.90
C THR A 54 6.51 17.39 -8.89
N TYR A 55 6.51 17.08 -7.59
CA TYR A 55 6.53 18.05 -6.50
C TYR A 55 7.77 18.96 -6.56
N LYS A 56 8.96 18.40 -6.86
CA LYS A 56 10.19 19.18 -6.99
C LYS A 56 10.12 20.24 -8.08
N ASN A 57 9.28 20.05 -9.09
CA ASN A 57 9.10 20.95 -10.21
C ASN A 57 7.89 21.90 -10.04
N ALA A 58 7.11 21.76 -8.96
CA ALA A 58 5.96 22.60 -8.68
C ALA A 58 6.39 24.05 -8.38
N LYS A 59 5.70 25.03 -8.95
CA LYS A 59 6.04 26.47 -8.81
C LYS A 59 4.97 27.26 -8.08
N THR A 60 3.76 26.74 -8.03
CA THR A 60 2.59 27.38 -7.43
C THR A 60 1.98 26.52 -6.34
N TYR A 61 1.15 27.13 -5.49
CA TYR A 61 0.40 26.37 -4.48
C TYR A 61 -0.60 25.42 -5.14
N GLU A 62 -1.18 25.81 -6.27
CA GLU A 62 -2.09 24.99 -7.06
C GLU A 62 -1.40 23.74 -7.61
N ASP A 63 -0.16 23.86 -8.11
CA ASP A 63 0.63 22.72 -8.58
C ASP A 63 0.90 21.74 -7.42
N VAL A 64 1.29 22.27 -6.26
CA VAL A 64 1.55 21.46 -5.06
C VAL A 64 0.29 20.72 -4.62
N LEU A 65 -0.85 21.41 -4.56
CA LEU A 65 -2.13 20.80 -4.21
C LEU A 65 -2.51 19.70 -5.21
N GLY A 66 -2.30 19.95 -6.51
CA GLY A 66 -2.50 18.97 -7.57
C GLY A 66 -1.62 17.72 -7.39
N CYS A 67 -0.35 17.88 -7.01
CA CYS A 67 0.55 16.77 -6.72
C CYS A 67 0.03 15.90 -5.58
N TYR A 68 -0.36 16.51 -4.45
CA TYR A 68 -0.90 15.77 -3.31
C TYR A 68 -2.23 15.09 -3.64
N TYR A 69 -3.12 15.76 -4.37
CA TYR A 69 -4.39 15.16 -4.80
C TYR A 69 -4.16 13.90 -5.66
N GLN A 70 -3.27 13.96 -6.65
CA GLN A 70 -2.96 12.79 -7.48
C GLN A 70 -2.28 11.69 -6.67
N PHE A 71 -1.39 12.04 -5.74
CA PHE A 71 -0.75 11.07 -4.85
C PHE A 71 -1.78 10.33 -3.98
N SER A 72 -2.68 11.05 -3.31
CA SER A 72 -3.76 10.43 -2.53
C SER A 72 -4.67 9.55 -3.38
N LYS A 73 -5.01 9.99 -4.60
CA LYS A 73 -5.81 9.17 -5.52
C LYS A 73 -5.09 7.88 -5.89
N ASN A 74 -3.80 7.96 -6.22
CA ASN A 74 -3.00 6.77 -6.55
C ASN A 74 -2.87 5.83 -5.34
N GLN A 75 -2.71 6.38 -4.12
CA GLN A 75 -2.70 5.59 -2.89
C GLN A 75 -3.98 4.74 -2.75
N CYS A 76 -5.16 5.35 -2.94
CA CYS A 76 -6.41 4.61 -2.90
C CYS A 76 -6.45 3.46 -3.91
N VAL A 77 -6.07 3.73 -5.16
CA VAL A 77 -6.09 2.73 -6.24
C VAL A 77 -5.18 1.53 -5.94
N ILE A 78 -3.95 1.78 -5.47
CA ILE A 78 -3.01 0.68 -5.18
C ILE A 78 -3.47 -0.16 -3.97
N ILE A 79 -4.16 0.45 -3.00
CA ILE A 79 -4.73 -0.25 -1.84
C ILE A 79 -5.93 -1.10 -2.27
N GLU A 80 -6.82 -0.55 -3.09
CA GLU A 80 -7.95 -1.30 -3.65
C GLU A 80 -7.46 -2.52 -4.45
N THR A 81 -6.41 -2.33 -5.24
CA THR A 81 -5.75 -3.41 -6.00
C THR A 81 -5.13 -4.46 -5.07
N LEU A 82 -4.45 -4.04 -3.98
CA LEU A 82 -3.92 -4.96 -2.97
C LEU A 82 -5.06 -5.78 -2.36
N LEU A 83 -6.15 -5.13 -1.97
CA LEU A 83 -7.32 -5.78 -1.39
C LEU A 83 -7.97 -6.79 -2.34
N GLU A 84 -8.09 -6.47 -3.63
CA GLU A 84 -8.62 -7.38 -4.63
C GLU A 84 -7.71 -8.61 -4.82
N ASN A 85 -6.40 -8.39 -4.95
CA ASN A 85 -5.42 -9.46 -5.09
C ASN A 85 -5.37 -10.37 -3.85
N LEU A 86 -5.49 -9.78 -2.65
CA LEU A 86 -5.60 -10.54 -1.41
C LEU A 86 -6.96 -11.28 -1.30
N LYS A 87 -8.08 -10.71 -1.76
CA LYS A 87 -9.39 -11.37 -1.76
C LYS A 87 -9.44 -12.58 -2.68
N LEU A 88 -8.83 -12.51 -3.86
CA LEU A 88 -8.66 -13.66 -4.75
C LEU A 88 -7.86 -14.81 -4.07
N THR A 89 -7.16 -14.48 -3.00
CA THR A 89 -6.28 -15.39 -2.28
C THR A 89 -6.89 -15.89 -0.97
N LEU A 90 -7.60 -15.03 -0.25
CA LEU A 90 -8.12 -15.24 1.11
C LEU A 90 -9.62 -15.55 1.09
N ASP A 91 -10.05 -16.58 0.35
CA ASP A 91 -11.46 -17.03 0.28
C ASP A 91 -12.01 -17.59 1.62
N ASP A 92 -11.41 -17.20 2.75
CA ASP A 92 -11.84 -17.48 4.12
C ASP A 92 -12.53 -16.22 4.70
N TYR A 93 -13.84 -16.33 4.92
CA TYR A 93 -14.76 -15.20 5.14
C TYR A 93 -14.39 -14.29 6.33
N ASN A 94 -13.68 -14.84 7.34
CA ASN A 94 -13.38 -14.13 8.59
C ASN A 94 -12.20 -13.14 8.48
N VAL A 95 -11.19 -13.41 7.64
CA VAL A 95 -10.00 -12.53 7.49
C VAL A 95 -10.36 -11.25 6.72
N LYS A 96 -11.41 -11.33 5.89
CA LYS A 96 -11.87 -10.25 5.00
C LYS A 96 -12.50 -9.08 5.74
N GLU A 97 -13.27 -9.32 6.81
CA GLU A 97 -13.88 -8.24 7.60
C GLU A 97 -12.82 -7.51 8.43
N ASP A 98 -11.93 -8.24 9.08
CA ASP A 98 -10.87 -7.65 9.90
C ASP A 98 -9.92 -6.78 9.07
N LEU A 99 -9.50 -7.25 7.88
CA LEU A 99 -8.66 -6.46 6.95
C LEU A 99 -9.35 -5.18 6.49
N GLN A 100 -10.63 -5.24 6.15
CA GLN A 100 -11.37 -4.08 5.68
C GLN A 100 -11.53 -3.03 6.78
N VAL A 101 -11.80 -3.47 8.01
CA VAL A 101 -11.90 -2.59 9.18
C VAL A 101 -10.54 -1.96 9.49
N MET A 102 -9.46 -2.74 9.52
CA MET A 102 -8.12 -2.22 9.82
C MET A 102 -7.63 -1.23 8.75
N LEU A 103 -7.84 -1.52 7.46
CA LEU A 103 -7.46 -0.59 6.39
C LEU A 103 -8.32 0.68 6.44
N ARG A 104 -9.63 0.56 6.62
CA ARG A 104 -10.50 1.75 6.75
C ARG A 104 -10.08 2.64 7.92
N ASN A 105 -9.68 2.05 9.04
CA ASN A 105 -9.23 2.79 10.22
C ASN A 105 -7.82 3.38 10.04
N GLY A 106 -6.95 2.70 9.28
CA GLY A 106 -5.61 3.17 8.90
C GLY A 106 -5.58 4.43 8.04
N PHE A 107 -6.68 4.74 7.34
CA PHE A 107 -6.79 5.91 6.44
C PHE A 107 -7.80 6.97 6.92
N THR A 108 -8.15 6.97 8.21
CA THR A 108 -8.88 8.11 8.79
C THR A 108 -7.93 9.31 8.90
N PHE A 109 -8.31 10.41 8.24
CA PHE A 109 -7.65 11.72 8.28
C PHE A 109 -8.14 12.54 9.48
#